data_AF-A0ABD2L0A8-F1
#
_entry.id   AF-A0ABD2L0A8-F1
#
_cell.length_a   1.000
_cell.length_b   1.000
_cell.length_c   1.000
_cell.angle_alpha   90.00
_cell.angle_beta   90.00
_cell.angle_gamma   90.00
#
_symmetry.space_group_name_H-M   'P 1'
#
loop_
_entity.id
_entity.type
_entity.pdbx_description
1 polymer ?
#
loop_
_entity_poly.entity_id
_entity_poly.type
_entity_poly.pdbx_seq_one_letter_code
_entity_poly.pdbx_strand_id
1 'polypeptide(L)'
;MKQLKTEVWGAFFDQNKVNLSIPPLRTKRKGPSASTAATLAFQSLATRRPVQPPGVCVTEKVLKTGRISKIGQLKEKTIAVAEGGMAKIAFPHVNLKKFFGID
;
A
#
# COMPACT_ATOMS: atom_id res chain seq x y z
N MET A 1 -20.27 11.26 -9.54
CA MET A 1 -18.93 10.91 -9.01
C MET A 1 -18.24 12.21 -8.60
N LYS A 2 -17.97 12.42 -7.30
CA LYS A 2 -17.30 13.65 -6.83
C LYS A 2 -15.86 13.65 -7.36
N GLN A 3 -15.50 14.64 -8.18
CA GLN A 3 -14.10 14.98 -8.47
C GLN A 3 -13.38 15.17 -7.13
N LEU A 4 -12.55 14.21 -6.75
CA LEU A 4 -11.58 14.40 -5.69
C LEU A 4 -10.61 15.45 -6.21
N LYS A 5 -10.67 16.65 -5.63
CA LYS A 5 -9.88 17.83 -5.99
C LYS A 5 -8.42 17.47 -6.25
N THR A 6 -8.05 17.41 -7.52
CA THR A 6 -6.66 17.29 -7.99
C THR A 6 -5.79 18.45 -7.47
N GLU A 7 -6.42 19.57 -7.13
CA GLU A 7 -5.80 20.80 -6.62
C GLU A 7 -5.00 20.61 -5.33
N VAL A 8 -5.35 19.64 -4.49
CA VAL A 8 -4.70 19.43 -3.19
C VAL A 8 -3.30 18.81 -3.36
N TRP A 9 -3.09 18.01 -4.40
CA TRP A 9 -1.84 17.26 -4.57
C TRP A 9 -0.74 18.03 -5.28
N GLY A 10 -1.10 18.78 -6.32
CA GLY A 10 -0.14 19.61 -7.05
C GLY A 10 0.51 20.63 -6.12
N ALA A 11 -0.32 21.42 -5.44
CA ALA A 11 0.17 22.43 -4.48
C ALA A 11 1.01 21.84 -3.34
N PHE A 12 0.69 20.63 -2.86
CA PHE A 12 1.43 20.01 -1.78
C PHE A 12 2.87 19.68 -2.19
N PHE A 13 3.08 19.00 -3.31
CA PHE A 13 4.42 18.60 -3.74
C PHE A 13 5.25 19.75 -4.31
N ASP A 14 4.61 20.80 -4.83
CA ASP A 14 5.31 22.00 -5.30
C ASP A 14 5.89 22.83 -4.14
N GLN A 15 5.23 22.81 -2.97
CA GLN A 15 5.60 23.63 -1.81
C GLN A 15 6.42 22.87 -0.75
N ASN A 16 6.52 21.54 -0.85
CA ASN A 16 7.12 20.70 0.20
C ASN A 16 8.16 19.75 -0.37
N LYS A 17 9.31 19.64 0.31
CA LYS A 17 10.27 18.55 0.09
C LYS A 17 9.88 17.37 0.96
N VAL A 18 9.62 16.22 0.34
CA VAL A 18 9.19 15.01 1.06
C VAL A 18 10.31 13.97 1.06
N ASN A 19 10.71 13.52 2.24
CA ASN A 19 11.67 12.44 2.41
C ASN A 19 10.93 11.14 2.73
N LEU A 20 11.18 10.08 1.96
CA LEU A 20 10.61 8.76 2.20
C LEU A 20 11.69 7.86 2.81
N SER A 21 11.59 7.60 4.11
CA SER A 21 12.44 6.61 4.78
C SER A 21 11.78 5.23 4.68
N ILE A 22 12.56 4.27 4.21
CA ILE A 22 12.13 2.91 4.00
C ILE A 22 13.07 2.00 4.78
N PRO A 23 12.62 1.34 5.86
CA PRO A 23 13.50 0.50 6.66
C PRO A 23 14.02 -0.69 5.84
N PRO A 24 15.26 -1.14 6.14
CA PRO A 24 15.83 -2.32 5.52
C PRO A 24 14.99 -3.55 5.88
N LEU A 25 14.79 -4.45 4.91
CA LEU A 25 14.13 -5.73 5.12
C LEU A 25 15.19 -6.85 5.10
N ARG A 26 15.01 -7.89 5.92
CA ARG A 26 15.90 -9.08 5.95
C ARG A 26 16.00 -9.78 4.59
N THR A 27 14.97 -9.70 3.76
CA THR A 27 14.92 -10.27 2.41
C THR A 27 14.90 -9.16 1.35
N LYS A 28 15.63 -9.37 0.23
CA LYS A 28 15.62 -8.45 -0.92
C LYS A 28 14.16 -8.18 -1.32
N ARG A 29 13.77 -6.91 -1.43
CA ARG A 29 12.45 -6.47 -1.93
C ARG A 29 12.23 -7.00 -3.34
N LYS A 30 11.57 -8.16 -3.47
CA LYS A 30 11.18 -8.70 -4.78
C LYS A 30 9.87 -8.04 -5.22
N GLY A 31 9.99 -6.84 -5.76
CA GLY A 31 8.95 -6.22 -6.59
C GLY A 31 8.32 -4.93 -6.04
N PRO A 32 7.47 -4.26 -6.85
CA PRO A 32 6.88 -2.95 -6.58
C PRO A 32 5.77 -2.95 -5.52
N SER A 33 5.66 -4.01 -4.70
CA SER A 33 4.57 -4.19 -3.73
C SER A 33 4.61 -3.23 -2.54
N ALA A 34 5.64 -2.38 -2.44
CA ALA A 34 5.72 -1.30 -1.46
C ALA A 34 5.11 0.02 -1.95
N SER A 35 4.70 0.08 -3.22
CA SER A 35 4.19 1.30 -3.84
C SER A 35 2.93 1.82 -3.15
N THR A 36 1.97 0.94 -2.82
CA THR A 36 0.75 1.36 -2.12
C THR A 36 1.01 1.85 -0.70
N ALA A 37 1.97 1.27 0.02
CA ALA A 37 2.35 1.76 1.35
C ALA A 37 2.93 3.18 1.29
N ALA A 38 3.79 3.45 0.30
CA ALA A 38 4.32 4.79 0.06
C ALA A 38 3.21 5.78 -0.35
N THR A 39 2.29 5.37 -1.25
CA THR A 39 1.13 6.17 -1.64
C THR A 39 0.25 6.50 -0.43
N LEU A 40 -0.02 5.54 0.45
CA LEU A 40 -0.80 5.77 1.66
C LEU A 40 -0.10 6.71 2.65
N ALA A 41 1.22 6.58 2.80
CA ALA A 41 2.01 7.49 3.62
C ALA A 41 1.97 8.93 3.09
N PHE A 42 2.11 9.12 1.77
CA PHE A 42 1.99 10.44 1.15
C PHE A 42 0.57 11.00 1.23
N GLN A 43 -0.45 10.17 1.03
CA GLN A 43 -1.85 10.56 1.23
C GLN A 43 -2.11 11.03 2.66
N SER A 44 -1.64 10.25 3.64
CA SER A 44 -1.77 10.58 5.05
C SER A 44 -1.10 11.92 5.36
N LEU A 45 0.13 12.12 4.87
CA LEU A 45 0.90 13.35 5.04
C LEU A 45 0.21 14.56 4.38
N ALA A 46 -0.17 14.45 3.11
CA ALA A 46 -0.79 15.54 2.35
C ALA A 46 -2.16 15.95 2.89
N THR A 47 -2.93 15.00 3.42
CA THR A 47 -4.28 15.26 3.96
C THR A 47 -4.33 15.48 5.47
N ARG A 48 -3.19 15.33 6.16
CA ARG A 48 -3.09 15.37 7.63
C ARG A 48 -4.05 14.39 8.32
N ARG A 49 -4.30 13.23 7.70
CA ARG A 49 -5.18 12.18 8.23
C ARG A 49 -4.36 10.97 8.63
N PRO A 50 -4.37 10.53 9.89
CA PRO A 50 -3.61 9.36 10.31
C PRO A 50 -4.16 8.09 9.66
N VAL A 51 -3.29 7.12 9.41
CA VAL A 51 -3.68 5.76 9.04
C VAL A 51 -4.32 5.07 10.25
N GLN A 52 -5.35 4.25 10.03
CA GLN A 52 -6.11 3.58 11.09
C GLN A 52 -5.21 2.70 12.00
N PRO A 53 -5.27 2.85 13.34
CA PRO A 53 -4.61 1.94 14.30
C PRO A 53 -5.24 0.53 14.33
N PRO A 54 -4.49 -0.54 14.62
CA PRO A 54 -3.05 -0.63 14.92
C PRO A 54 -2.13 -0.56 13.68
N GLY A 55 -2.67 -0.12 12.54
CA GLY A 55 -2.00 -0.14 11.23
C GLY A 55 -2.63 -1.21 10.33
N VAL A 56 -2.64 -0.96 9.03
CA VAL A 56 -3.06 -1.94 8.02
C VAL A 56 -1.81 -2.42 7.29
N CYS A 57 -1.61 -3.73 7.17
CA CYS A 57 -0.59 -4.23 6.28
C CYS A 57 -1.13 -4.20 4.85
N VAL A 58 -0.44 -3.54 3.92
CA VAL A 58 -0.85 -3.47 2.52
C VAL A 58 0.13 -4.24 1.67
N THR A 59 -0.38 -5.17 0.87
CA THR A 59 0.41 -5.88 -0.13
C THR A 59 -0.18 -5.67 -1.51
N GLU A 60 0.09 -4.50 -2.08
CA GLU A 60 -0.51 -4.09 -3.34
C GLU A 60 0.52 -3.44 -4.27
N LYS A 61 0.26 -3.55 -5.56
CA LYS A 61 1.00 -2.84 -6.61
C LYS A 61 0.08 -1.80 -7.21
N VAL A 62 0.39 -0.52 -7.03
CA VAL A 62 -0.29 0.56 -7.74
C VAL A 62 0.36 0.75 -9.12
N LEU A 63 -0.45 0.84 -10.17
CA LEU A 63 -0.02 1.19 -11.52
C LEU A 63 0.03 2.71 -11.68
N LYS A 64 0.74 3.22 -12.69
CA LYS A 64 0.76 4.67 -13.02
C LYS A 64 -0.64 5.25 -13.23
N THR A 65 -1.60 4.41 -13.62
CA THR A 65 -3.02 4.77 -13.80
C THR A 65 -3.81 4.82 -12.49
N GLY A 66 -3.17 4.58 -11.33
CA GLY A 66 -3.83 4.50 -10.03
C GLY A 66 -4.56 3.18 -9.75
N ARG A 67 -4.57 2.23 -10.69
CA ARG A 67 -5.21 0.93 -10.51
C ARG A 67 -4.36 -0.03 -9.68
N ILE A 68 -5.00 -0.87 -8.88
CA ILE A 68 -4.35 -1.95 -8.15
C ILE A 68 -4.20 -3.19 -9.05
N SER A 69 -3.00 -3.75 -9.09
CA SER A 69 -2.66 -4.92 -9.92
C SER A 69 -2.49 -6.19 -9.08
N LYS A 70 -2.55 -7.35 -9.75
CA LYS A 70 -2.29 -8.66 -9.13
C LYS A 70 -0.91 -8.69 -8.49
N ILE A 71 -0.82 -9.37 -7.36
CA ILE A 71 0.44 -9.61 -6.66
C ILE A 71 0.80 -11.10 -6.64
N GLY A 72 2.11 -11.37 -6.62
CA GLY A 72 2.67 -12.69 -6.34
C GLY A 72 2.95 -12.88 -4.84
N GLN A 73 3.20 -14.14 -4.47
CA GLN A 73 3.58 -14.58 -3.12
C GLN A 73 2.59 -14.12 -2.05
N LEU A 74 1.27 -14.19 -2.34
CA LEU A 74 0.26 -13.74 -1.38
C LEU A 74 0.27 -14.59 -0.11
N LYS A 75 0.43 -15.91 -0.24
CA LYS A 75 0.44 -16.84 0.90
C LYS A 75 1.57 -16.51 1.88
N GLU A 76 2.80 -16.39 1.37
CA GLU A 76 4.00 -16.10 2.16
C GLU A 76 3.89 -14.74 2.85
N LYS A 77 3.32 -13.74 2.14
CA LYS A 77 3.10 -12.41 2.70
C LYS A 77 2.04 -12.41 3.79
N THR A 78 0.92 -13.12 3.61
CA THR A 78 -0.11 -13.22 4.65
C THR A 78 0.40 -13.95 5.89
N ILE A 79 1.23 -14.99 5.71
CA ILE A 79 1.89 -15.68 6.84
C ILE A 79 2.79 -14.70 7.60
N ALA A 80 3.66 -13.96 6.91
CA ALA A 80 4.53 -12.97 7.57
C ALA A 80 3.75 -11.87 8.32
N VAL A 81 2.56 -11.49 7.81
CA VAL A 81 1.68 -10.52 8.48
C VAL A 81 1.06 -11.11 9.74
N ALA A 82 0.64 -12.38 9.70
CA ALA A 82 0.13 -13.08 10.86
C ALA A 82 1.22 -13.28 11.93
N GLU A 83 2.43 -13.67 11.54
CA GLU A 83 3.60 -13.79 12.43
C GLU A 83 3.99 -12.43 13.06
N GLY A 84 3.77 -11.33 12.33
CA GLY A 84 3.98 -9.96 12.82
C GLY A 84 2.87 -9.44 13.74
N GLY A 85 1.84 -10.24 14.05
CA GLY A 85 0.76 -9.85 14.97
C GLY A 85 -0.19 -8.78 14.42
N MET A 86 -0.24 -8.58 13.10
CA MET A 86 -1.06 -7.54 12.50
C MET A 86 -2.53 -7.97 12.42
N ALA A 87 -3.43 -7.12 12.94
CA ALA A 87 -4.86 -7.41 12.99
C ALA A 87 -5.56 -7.38 11.61
N LYS A 88 -5.01 -6.64 10.64
CA LYS A 88 -5.65 -6.40 9.33
C LYS A 88 -4.65 -6.40 8.18
N ILE A 89 -5.04 -7.08 7.10
CA ILE A 89 -4.31 -7.10 5.82
C ILE A 89 -5.22 -6.64 4.69
N ALA A 90 -4.68 -5.78 3.82
CA ALA A 90 -5.29 -5.36 2.56
C ALA A 90 -4.50 -5.94 1.39
N PHE A 91 -5.21 -6.58 0.45
CA PHE A 91 -4.66 -7.16 -0.76
C PHE A 91 -5.66 -7.03 -1.93
N PRO A 92 -5.21 -7.15 -3.19
CA PRO A 92 -6.06 -6.92 -4.34
C PRO A 92 -7.22 -7.91 -4.42
N HIS A 93 -8.43 -7.43 -4.69
CA HIS A 93 -9.61 -8.28 -4.89
C HIS A 93 -9.39 -9.36 -5.99
N VAL A 94 -8.62 -9.01 -7.02
CA VAL A 94 -8.23 -9.93 -8.11
C VAL A 94 -7.42 -11.15 -7.64
N ASN A 95 -6.90 -11.13 -6.41
CA ASN A 95 -6.19 -12.24 -5.79
C ASN A 95 -7.08 -13.13 -4.90
N LEU A 96 -8.37 -12.82 -4.69
CA LEU A 96 -9.26 -13.58 -3.79
C LEU A 96 -9.34 -15.06 -4.14
N LYS A 97 -9.53 -15.39 -5.42
CA LYS A 97 -9.56 -16.79 -5.90
C LYS A 97 -8.32 -17.57 -5.45
N LYS A 98 -7.14 -17.01 -5.74
CA LYS A 98 -5.84 -17.58 -5.35
C LYS A 98 -5.64 -17.62 -3.83
N PHE A 99 -6.24 -16.68 -3.09
CA PHE A 99 -6.16 -16.65 -1.63
C PHE A 99 -6.95 -17.80 -0.99
N PHE A 100 -8.15 -18.08 -1.49
CA PHE A 100 -9.00 -19.17 -1.00
C PHE A 100 -8.67 -20.54 -1.60
N GLY A 101 -7.69 -20.63 -2.50
CA GLY A 101 -7.35 -21.88 -3.19
C GLY A 101 -8.48 -22.36 -4.13
N ILE A 102 -9.27 -21.42 -4.65
CA ILE A 102 -10.32 -21.68 -5.63
C ILE A 102 -9.72 -21.39 -7.00
N ASP A 103 -9.40 -22.44 -7.76
CA ASP A 103 -8.94 -22.33 -9.15
C ASP A 103 -10.09 -21.93 -10.10
#